data_AF-A0A849WYS7-F1
#
_entry.id   AF-A0A849WYS7-F1
#
_cell.length_a   1.000
_cell.length_b   1.000
_cell.length_c   1.000
_cell.angle_alpha   90.00
_cell.angle_beta   90.00
_cell.angle_gamma   90.00
#
_symmetry.space_group_name_H-M   'P 1'
#
loop_
_entity.id
_entity.type
_entity.pdbx_description
1 polymer ?
#
loop_
_entity_poly.entity_id
_entity_poly.type
_entity_poly.pdbx_seq_one_letter_code
_entity_poly.pdbx_strand_id
1 'polypeptide(L)'
;LPSPPDDPRCIYENIVSISDAVAASTALPPVFAPYGIRNQNGKIVYFFDGEIRETLSVNVAEDAGADLIVSSYTHQPYHFSREIGSLTKHGLTAISVQALYLLIERKIQSAVYFRNRKLAAFDAVNEYCKSSGISENHRKNLLGILEKELHVHHGVKYIYIHPRPDDHEMFFGEHFNLNPKYMERLVRIGFLSAIETLRGYEFE
;
A
#
# COMPACT_ATOMS: atom_id res chain seq x y z
N LEU A 1 12.84 -7.48 -13.79
CA LEU A 1 11.43 -7.16 -14.12
C LEU A 1 11.43 -6.01 -15.13
N PRO A 2 10.54 -6.00 -16.14
CA PRO A 2 10.40 -4.85 -17.03
C PRO A 2 9.93 -3.62 -16.24
N SER A 3 10.24 -2.41 -16.69
CA SER A 3 9.71 -1.20 -16.06
C SER A 3 8.17 -1.19 -16.12
N PRO A 4 7.48 -0.74 -15.05
CA PRO A 4 6.03 -0.57 -15.04
C PRO A 4 5.58 0.30 -16.23
N PRO A 5 4.46 -0.04 -16.91
CA PRO A 5 3.96 0.73 -18.05
C PRO A 5 3.55 2.17 -17.70
N ASP A 6 3.04 2.35 -16.49
CA ASP A 6 2.60 3.63 -15.92
C ASP A 6 3.75 4.44 -15.32
N ASP A 7 4.89 3.81 -15.05
CA ASP A 7 6.14 4.47 -14.71
C ASP A 7 7.36 3.94 -15.47
N PRO A 8 7.55 4.41 -16.72
CA PRO A 8 8.72 4.03 -17.53
C PRO A 8 10.07 4.41 -16.92
N ARG A 9 10.08 5.27 -15.88
CA ARG A 9 11.29 5.69 -15.17
C ARG A 9 11.59 4.80 -13.96
N CYS A 10 10.68 3.95 -13.53
CA CYS A 10 10.95 2.96 -12.49
C CYS A 10 11.83 1.87 -13.09
N ILE A 11 12.91 1.55 -12.37
CA ILE A 11 13.88 0.54 -12.76
C ILE A 11 13.98 -0.43 -11.60
N TYR A 12 13.74 -1.70 -11.89
CA TYR A 12 13.97 -2.78 -10.93
C TYR A 12 15.46 -3.14 -10.91
N GLU A 13 16.09 -3.01 -9.74
CA GLU A 13 17.52 -3.23 -9.56
C GLU A 13 17.77 -4.26 -8.46
N ASN A 14 18.64 -5.23 -8.75
CA ASN A 14 18.91 -6.38 -7.89
C ASN A 14 20.35 -6.40 -7.35
N ILE A 15 21.20 -5.47 -7.79
CA ILE A 15 22.62 -5.42 -7.37
C ILE A 15 22.84 -4.58 -6.11
N VAL A 16 21.87 -3.75 -5.74
CA VAL A 16 21.97 -2.84 -4.59
C VAL A 16 21.84 -3.66 -3.31
N SER A 17 22.67 -3.35 -2.30
CA SER A 17 22.59 -4.04 -1.02
C SER A 17 21.25 -3.73 -0.34
N ILE A 18 20.71 -4.70 0.40
CA ILE A 18 19.45 -4.50 1.15
C ILE A 18 19.59 -3.31 2.11
N SER A 19 20.76 -3.13 2.74
CA SER A 19 21.02 -1.99 3.63
C SER A 19 20.91 -0.64 2.92
N ASP A 20 21.46 -0.51 1.70
CA ASP A 20 21.36 0.73 0.92
C ASP A 20 19.93 0.98 0.46
N ALA A 21 19.23 -0.08 0.03
CA ALA A 21 17.84 0.00 -0.38
C ALA A 21 16.93 0.44 0.77
N VAL A 22 17.10 -0.12 1.97
CA VAL A 22 16.35 0.27 3.18
C VAL A 22 16.70 1.70 3.61
N ALA A 23 17.96 2.10 3.55
CA ALA A 23 18.38 3.46 3.89
C ALA A 23 17.76 4.50 2.95
N ALA A 24 17.68 4.20 1.65
CA ALA A 24 16.95 5.03 0.68
C ALA A 24 15.44 5.04 0.93
N SER A 25 14.85 3.88 1.23
CA SER A 25 13.41 3.74 1.47
C SER A 25 12.93 4.43 2.75
N THR A 26 13.83 4.80 3.65
CA THR A 26 13.50 5.49 4.91
C THR A 26 13.97 6.95 4.93
N ALA A 27 14.48 7.45 3.81
CA ALA A 27 14.95 8.83 3.64
C ALA A 27 13.79 9.82 3.44
N LEU A 28 12.88 9.91 4.41
CA LEU A 28 11.67 10.72 4.36
C LEU A 28 11.98 12.21 4.60
N PRO A 29 11.77 13.09 3.61
CA PRO A 29 11.81 14.54 3.83
C PRO A 29 10.63 15.01 4.69
N PRO A 30 10.82 16.00 5.58
CA PRO A 30 12.06 16.75 5.84
C PRO A 30 12.96 16.13 6.93
N VAL A 31 12.65 14.94 7.43
CA VAL A 31 13.30 14.33 8.60
C VAL A 31 14.72 13.84 8.27
N PHE A 32 14.88 13.20 7.10
CA PHE A 32 16.15 12.64 6.65
C PHE A 32 16.58 13.26 5.32
N ALA A 33 17.89 13.40 5.14
CA ALA A 33 18.47 13.81 3.86
C ALA A 33 18.31 12.68 2.82
N PRO A 34 18.17 13.02 1.53
CA PRO A 34 18.13 12.00 0.48
C PRO A 34 19.37 11.09 0.52
N TYR A 35 19.16 9.79 0.29
CA TYR A 35 20.21 8.78 0.40
C TYR A 35 20.85 8.49 -0.96
N GLY A 36 22.18 8.46 -1.01
CA GLY A 36 22.95 8.25 -2.24
C GLY A 36 23.29 6.79 -2.47
N ILE A 37 22.81 6.20 -3.57
CA ILE A 37 23.17 4.85 -4.02
C ILE A 37 24.05 4.95 -5.27
N ARG A 38 25.15 4.19 -5.29
CA ARG A 38 26.03 4.10 -6.47
C ARG A 38 25.43 3.15 -7.50
N ASN A 39 25.23 3.64 -8.72
CA ASN A 39 24.73 2.82 -9.83
C ASN A 39 25.85 2.01 -10.51
N GLN A 40 25.47 1.16 -11.47
CA GLN A 40 26.38 0.34 -12.28
C GLN A 40 27.48 1.14 -12.99
N ASN A 41 27.17 2.39 -13.36
CA ASN A 41 28.10 3.29 -14.05
C ASN A 41 29.02 4.07 -13.09
N GLY A 42 28.99 3.75 -11.78
CA GLY A 42 29.79 4.40 -10.75
C GLY A 42 29.29 5.78 -10.30
N LYS A 43 28.15 6.25 -10.83
CA LYS A 43 27.54 7.54 -10.46
C LYS A 43 26.66 7.35 -9.22
N ILE A 44 26.74 8.31 -8.30
CA ILE A 44 25.83 8.37 -7.14
C ILE A 44 24.51 9.01 -7.58
N VAL A 45 23.41 8.32 -7.30
CA VAL A 45 22.03 8.80 -7.50
C VAL A 45 21.38 8.92 -6.13
N TYR A 46 20.73 10.06 -5.87
CA TYR A 46 20.10 10.36 -4.59
C TYR A 46 18.60 10.03 -4.64
N PHE A 47 18.13 9.33 -3.62
CA PHE A 47 16.76 8.83 -3.50
C PHE A 47 16.05 9.41 -2.27
N PHE A 48 14.75 9.59 -2.39
CA PHE A 48 13.83 9.87 -1.30
C PHE A 48 13.01 8.62 -0.96
N ASP A 49 12.40 8.64 0.21
CA ASP A 49 11.39 7.66 0.60
C ASP A 49 10.31 7.50 -0.49
N GLY A 50 10.08 6.25 -0.88
CA GLY A 50 9.13 5.86 -1.92
C GLY A 50 7.67 6.08 -1.53
N GLU A 51 7.32 6.09 -0.24
CA GLU A 51 5.95 6.29 0.26
C GLU A 51 5.35 7.62 -0.20
N ILE A 52 6.19 8.64 -0.41
CA ILE A 52 5.77 9.93 -1.00
C ILE A 52 5.16 9.72 -2.37
N ARG A 53 5.81 8.89 -3.20
CA ARG A 53 5.41 8.66 -4.59
C ARG A 53 4.32 7.61 -4.69
N GLU A 54 4.52 6.43 -4.10
CA GLU A 54 3.58 5.31 -4.11
C GLU A 54 3.43 4.76 -2.70
N THR A 55 2.22 4.88 -2.18
CA THR A 55 1.87 4.42 -0.84
C THR A 55 1.29 3.03 -0.99
N LEU A 56 1.81 2.06 -0.22
CA LEU A 56 1.54 0.63 -0.39
C LEU A 56 2.01 0.09 -1.74
N SER A 57 3.33 -0.05 -1.90
CA SER A 57 3.96 -0.60 -3.11
C SER A 57 3.60 -2.08 -3.35
N VAL A 58 2.39 -2.35 -3.82
CA VAL A 58 1.90 -3.70 -4.18
C VAL A 58 2.37 -4.12 -5.58
N ASN A 59 2.75 -3.16 -6.42
CA ASN A 59 3.15 -3.35 -7.82
C ASN A 59 4.27 -4.40 -7.96
N VAL A 60 5.24 -4.41 -7.03
CA VAL A 60 6.34 -5.39 -7.04
C VAL A 60 5.82 -6.83 -6.89
N ALA A 61 4.83 -7.03 -6.03
CA ALA A 61 4.24 -8.35 -5.80
C ALA A 61 3.34 -8.78 -6.96
N GLU A 62 2.60 -7.84 -7.55
CA GLU A 62 1.81 -8.06 -8.77
C GLU A 62 2.70 -8.46 -9.94
N ASP A 63 3.76 -7.70 -10.20
CA ASP A 63 4.73 -7.95 -11.28
C ASP A 63 5.53 -9.25 -11.05
N ALA A 64 5.68 -9.68 -9.80
CA ALA A 64 6.28 -10.97 -9.46
C ALA A 64 5.31 -12.15 -9.66
N GLY A 65 4.03 -11.90 -9.99
CA GLY A 65 3.02 -12.92 -10.23
C GLY A 65 2.40 -13.51 -8.97
N ALA A 66 2.36 -12.75 -7.87
CA ALA A 66 1.68 -13.19 -6.65
C ALA A 66 0.18 -13.37 -6.89
N ASP A 67 -0.39 -14.45 -6.34
CA ASP A 67 -1.83 -14.75 -6.34
C ASP A 67 -2.54 -14.22 -5.07
N LEU A 68 -1.79 -13.94 -4.02
CA LEU A 68 -2.23 -13.30 -2.79
C LEU A 68 -1.24 -12.21 -2.38
N ILE A 69 -1.74 -11.01 -2.14
CA ILE A 69 -0.97 -9.87 -1.68
C ILE A 69 -1.51 -9.40 -0.33
N VAL A 70 -0.66 -9.48 0.70
CA VAL A 70 -0.95 -8.93 2.03
C VAL A 70 -0.23 -7.60 2.16
N SER A 71 -1.00 -6.52 2.32
CA SER A 71 -0.50 -5.16 2.47
C SER A 71 -0.86 -4.64 3.86
N SER A 72 0.14 -4.34 4.67
CA SER A 72 -0.06 -3.76 6.00
C SER A 72 0.45 -2.33 6.07
N TYR A 73 -0.25 -1.50 6.84
CA TYR A 73 0.17 -0.13 7.14
C TYR A 73 -0.29 0.29 8.53
N THR A 74 0.43 1.23 9.12
CA THR A 74 0.19 1.72 10.49
C THR A 74 -0.50 3.08 10.52
N HIS A 75 -0.67 3.72 9.36
CA HIS A 75 -1.29 5.04 9.24
C HIS A 75 -2.80 4.93 9.46
N GLN A 76 -3.30 5.54 10.54
CA GLN A 76 -4.73 5.62 10.83
C GLN A 76 -5.06 7.06 11.26
N PRO A 77 -5.81 7.83 10.45
CA PRO A 77 -6.24 9.16 10.85
C PRO A 77 -7.01 9.12 12.17
N TYR A 78 -6.82 10.14 13.00
CA TYR A 78 -7.57 10.29 14.22
C TYR A 78 -9.04 10.51 13.92
N HIS A 79 -9.88 9.66 14.51
CA HIS A 79 -11.32 9.84 14.56
C HIS A 79 -11.69 10.41 15.92
N PHE A 80 -12.54 11.43 15.93
CA PHE A 80 -12.91 12.12 17.17
C PHE A 80 -13.47 11.14 18.20
N SER A 81 -12.82 11.09 19.36
CA SER A 81 -13.28 10.39 20.55
C SER A 81 -13.54 11.39 21.67
N ARG A 82 -14.57 11.12 22.48
CA ARG A 82 -14.87 11.94 23.67
C ARG A 82 -13.75 11.90 24.70
N GLU A 83 -13.02 10.79 24.78
CA GLU A 83 -11.96 10.58 25.76
C GLU A 83 -10.72 11.43 25.43
N ILE A 84 -10.39 11.57 24.14
CA ILE A 84 -9.19 12.28 23.68
C ILE A 84 -9.50 13.74 23.31
N GLY A 85 -10.71 14.01 22.83
CA GLY A 85 -11.17 15.35 22.49
C GLY A 85 -10.64 15.87 21.15
N SER A 86 -10.71 17.19 20.98
CA SER A 86 -10.34 17.87 19.73
C SER A 86 -8.82 17.94 19.55
N LEU A 87 -8.34 17.64 18.33
CA LEU A 87 -6.94 17.82 17.91
C LEU A 87 -6.43 19.27 18.09
N THR A 88 -7.32 20.26 18.08
CA THR A 88 -6.95 21.66 18.33
C THR A 88 -6.34 21.88 19.73
N LYS A 89 -6.58 20.97 20.67
CA LYS A 89 -6.00 20.99 22.02
C LYS A 89 -4.62 20.33 22.10
N HIS A 90 -4.20 19.64 21.03
CA HIS A 90 -2.97 18.84 20.96
C HIS A 90 -1.86 19.52 20.14
N GLY A 91 -2.06 20.78 19.75
CA GLY A 91 -1.07 21.62 19.09
C GLY A 91 -0.93 21.39 17.58
N LEU A 92 -0.06 22.19 16.96
CA LEU A 92 0.14 22.20 15.50
C LEU A 92 0.64 20.85 14.97
N THR A 93 1.54 20.18 15.70
CA THR A 93 2.10 18.89 15.28
C THR A 93 1.04 17.82 15.07
N ALA A 94 0.09 17.68 16.01
CA ALA A 94 -0.99 16.70 15.88
C ALA A 94 -1.91 17.00 14.68
N ILE A 95 -2.15 18.29 14.39
CA ILE A 95 -2.92 18.73 13.21
C ILE A 95 -2.15 18.39 11.93
N SER A 96 -0.83 18.59 11.89
CA SER A 96 0.00 18.25 10.74
C SER A 96 0.06 16.74 10.48
N VAL A 97 0.21 15.92 11.53
CA VAL A 97 0.15 14.45 11.42
C VAL A 97 -1.22 14.01 10.90
N GLN A 98 -2.31 14.58 11.40
CA GLN A 98 -3.66 14.33 10.89
C GLN A 98 -3.77 14.63 9.40
N ALA A 99 -3.28 15.79 8.95
CA ALA A 99 -3.32 16.16 7.55
C ALA A 99 -2.54 15.16 6.68
N LEU A 100 -1.34 14.75 7.11
CA LEU A 100 -0.54 13.76 6.41
C LEU A 100 -1.27 12.40 6.34
N TYR A 101 -1.82 11.94 7.45
CA TYR A 101 -2.52 10.65 7.52
C TYR A 101 -3.77 10.63 6.64
N LEU A 102 -4.52 11.74 6.56
CA LEU A 102 -5.66 11.86 5.64
C LEU A 102 -5.22 11.82 4.16
N LEU A 103 -4.07 12.39 3.81
CA LEU A 103 -3.54 12.31 2.46
C LEU A 103 -3.13 10.87 2.10
N ILE A 104 -2.46 10.18 3.03
CA ILE A 104 -2.08 8.77 2.89
C ILE A 104 -3.33 7.90 2.74
N GLU A 105 -4.31 8.05 3.64
CA GLU A 105 -5.58 7.31 3.59
C GLU A 105 -6.29 7.53 2.25
N ARG A 106 -6.39 8.77 1.79
CA ARG A 106 -7.03 9.09 0.50
C ARG A 106 -6.33 8.39 -0.66
N LYS A 107 -4.99 8.33 -0.65
CA LYS A 107 -4.20 7.67 -1.69
C LYS A 107 -4.43 6.16 -1.69
N ILE A 108 -4.46 5.54 -0.51
CA ILE A 108 -4.78 4.11 -0.32
C ILE A 108 -6.19 3.80 -0.83
N GLN A 109 -7.20 4.54 -0.35
CA GLN A 109 -8.60 4.35 -0.76
C GLN A 109 -8.79 4.54 -2.26
N SER A 110 -8.10 5.53 -2.84
CA SER A 110 -8.12 5.79 -4.28
C SER A 110 -7.55 4.62 -5.07
N ALA A 111 -6.39 4.09 -4.67
CA ALA A 111 -5.77 2.92 -5.30
C ALA A 111 -6.69 1.68 -5.22
N VAL A 112 -7.24 1.39 -4.04
CA VAL A 112 -8.20 0.29 -3.84
C VAL A 112 -9.44 0.47 -4.71
N TYR A 113 -10.03 1.67 -4.72
CA TYR A 113 -11.22 1.98 -5.51
C TYR A 113 -10.97 1.79 -7.02
N PHE A 114 -9.86 2.31 -7.54
CA PHE A 114 -9.53 2.16 -8.96
C PHE A 114 -9.34 0.70 -9.35
N ARG A 115 -8.67 -0.11 -8.51
CA ARG A 115 -8.53 -1.54 -8.76
C ARG A 115 -9.86 -2.27 -8.74
N ASN A 116 -10.69 -2.04 -7.71
CA ASN A 116 -12.01 -2.67 -7.62
C ASN A 116 -12.91 -2.29 -8.81
N ARG A 117 -12.79 -1.06 -9.32
CA ARG A 117 -13.50 -0.62 -10.52
C ARG A 117 -13.03 -1.36 -11.78
N LYS A 118 -11.73 -1.62 -11.93
CA LYS A 118 -11.18 -2.45 -13.03
C LYS A 118 -11.72 -3.88 -12.96
N LEU A 119 -11.71 -4.49 -11.76
CA LEU A 119 -12.27 -5.83 -11.53
C LEU A 119 -13.77 -5.89 -11.82
N ALA A 120 -14.55 -4.92 -11.35
CA ALA A 120 -15.98 -4.85 -11.63
C ALA A 120 -16.28 -4.71 -13.13
N ALA A 121 -15.47 -3.95 -13.88
CA ALA A 121 -15.59 -3.87 -15.33
C ALA A 121 -15.27 -5.21 -16.02
N PHE A 122 -14.24 -5.90 -15.53
CA PHE A 122 -13.89 -7.25 -16.00
C PHE A 122 -15.03 -8.25 -15.77
N ASP A 123 -15.60 -8.26 -14.57
CA ASP A 123 -16.71 -9.13 -14.20
C ASP A 123 -17.96 -8.85 -15.02
N ALA A 124 -18.31 -7.57 -15.22
CA ALA A 124 -19.45 -7.18 -16.05
C ALA A 124 -19.33 -7.67 -17.50
N VAL A 125 -18.13 -7.57 -18.09
CA VAL A 125 -17.87 -8.09 -19.45
C VAL A 125 -17.96 -9.62 -19.47
N ASN A 126 -17.38 -10.30 -18.48
CA ASN A 126 -17.42 -11.75 -18.35
C ASN A 126 -18.86 -12.28 -18.24
N GLU A 127 -19.68 -11.66 -17.39
CA GLU A 127 -21.10 -11.99 -17.21
C GLU A 127 -21.91 -11.75 -18.48
N TYR A 128 -21.70 -10.62 -19.16
CA TYR A 128 -22.37 -10.32 -20.42
C TYR A 128 -22.04 -11.36 -21.52
N CYS A 129 -20.78 -11.78 -21.60
CA CYS A 129 -20.35 -12.80 -22.56
C CYS A 129 -21.02 -14.16 -22.27
N LYS A 130 -21.16 -14.52 -20.98
CA LYS A 130 -21.84 -15.75 -20.55
C LYS A 130 -23.33 -15.71 -20.89
N SER A 131 -24.01 -14.59 -20.60
CA SER A 131 -25.46 -14.45 -20.85
C SER A 131 -25.80 -14.36 -22.35
N SER A 132 -24.90 -13.81 -23.16
CA SER A 132 -25.07 -13.68 -24.61
C SER A 132 -24.69 -14.93 -25.41
N GLY A 133 -24.24 -16.01 -24.75
CA GLY A 133 -23.88 -17.26 -25.40
C GLY A 133 -22.65 -17.18 -26.30
N ILE A 134 -21.74 -16.24 -26.05
CA ILE A 134 -20.49 -16.11 -26.81
C ILE A 134 -19.64 -17.36 -26.60
N SER A 135 -19.08 -17.91 -27.68
CA SER A 135 -18.22 -19.09 -27.60
C SER A 135 -17.07 -18.89 -26.60
N GLU A 136 -16.76 -19.92 -25.82
CA GLU A 136 -15.72 -19.90 -24.78
C GLU A 136 -14.36 -19.38 -25.28
N ASN A 137 -13.96 -19.71 -26.51
CA ASN A 137 -12.70 -19.24 -27.09
C ASN A 137 -12.67 -17.72 -27.30
N HIS A 138 -13.74 -17.14 -27.87
CA HIS A 138 -13.85 -15.69 -28.02
C HIS A 138 -13.94 -14.98 -26.67
N ARG A 139 -14.64 -15.57 -25.69
CA ARG A 139 -14.69 -15.03 -24.33
C ARG A 139 -13.29 -14.97 -23.70
N LYS A 140 -12.53 -16.08 -23.73
CA LYS A 140 -11.16 -16.12 -23.19
C LYS A 140 -10.24 -15.12 -23.87
N ASN A 141 -10.32 -14.99 -25.19
CA ASN A 141 -9.53 -14.02 -25.93
C ASN A 141 -9.89 -12.57 -25.56
N LEU A 142 -11.19 -12.25 -25.46
CA LEU A 142 -11.66 -10.93 -25.06
C LEU A 142 -11.22 -10.57 -23.64
N LEU A 143 -11.39 -11.51 -22.71
CA LEU A 143 -10.96 -11.32 -21.32
C LEU A 143 -9.43 -11.15 -21.24
N GLY A 144 -8.65 -11.93 -21.98
CA GLY A 144 -7.19 -11.77 -22.02
C GLY A 144 -6.74 -10.41 -22.57
N ILE A 145 -7.46 -9.85 -23.54
CA ILE A 145 -7.22 -8.47 -24.00
C ILE A 145 -7.57 -7.50 -22.87
N LEU A 146 -8.69 -7.70 -22.18
CA LEU A 146 -9.12 -6.82 -21.09
C LEU A 146 -8.14 -6.83 -19.91
N GLU A 147 -7.62 -7.99 -19.50
CA GLU A 147 -6.58 -8.09 -18.45
C GLU A 147 -5.33 -7.30 -18.83
N LYS A 148 -4.91 -7.43 -20.10
CA LYS A 148 -3.72 -6.74 -20.61
C LYS A 148 -3.91 -5.23 -20.65
N GLU A 149 -5.05 -4.73 -21.13
CA GLU A 149 -5.32 -3.29 -21.26
C GLU A 149 -5.63 -2.62 -19.92
N LEU A 150 -6.31 -3.32 -19.01
CA LEU A 150 -6.61 -2.79 -17.68
C LEU A 150 -5.44 -2.93 -16.70
N HIS A 151 -4.40 -3.70 -17.06
CA HIS A 151 -3.30 -4.07 -16.17
C HIS A 151 -3.85 -4.56 -14.82
N VAL A 152 -4.73 -5.56 -14.88
CA VAL A 152 -5.32 -6.17 -13.69
C VAL A 152 -5.35 -7.67 -13.86
N HIS A 153 -4.93 -8.38 -12.82
CA HIS A 153 -4.99 -9.83 -12.76
C HIS A 153 -6.21 -10.23 -11.93
N HIS A 154 -7.22 -10.83 -12.57
CA HIS A 154 -8.48 -11.17 -11.90
C HIS A 154 -8.32 -12.21 -10.78
N GLY A 155 -7.26 -13.03 -10.84
CA GLY A 155 -6.99 -14.07 -9.84
C GLY A 155 -6.32 -13.58 -8.55
N VAL A 156 -5.85 -12.33 -8.48
CA VAL A 156 -5.05 -11.85 -7.34
C VAL A 156 -5.95 -11.36 -6.22
N LYS A 157 -5.78 -11.95 -5.03
CA LYS A 157 -6.49 -11.56 -3.81
C LYS A 157 -5.65 -10.54 -3.04
N TYR A 158 -6.30 -9.53 -2.46
CA TYR A 158 -5.65 -8.51 -1.66
C TYR A 158 -6.22 -8.50 -0.25
N ILE A 159 -5.33 -8.53 0.75
CA ILE A 159 -5.68 -8.40 2.15
C ILE A 159 -4.99 -7.16 2.70
N TYR A 160 -5.79 -6.24 3.23
CA TYR A 160 -5.30 -5.03 3.88
C TYR A 160 -5.39 -5.16 5.38
N ILE A 161 -4.27 -4.97 6.07
CA ILE A 161 -4.19 -4.99 7.53
C ILE A 161 -3.78 -3.61 8.02
N HIS A 162 -4.64 -2.98 8.81
CA HIS A 162 -4.38 -1.66 9.38
C HIS A 162 -5.00 -1.51 10.77
N PRO A 163 -4.55 -0.53 11.58
CA PRO A 163 -5.17 -0.23 12.86
C PRO A 163 -6.65 0.12 12.71
N ARG A 164 -7.42 -0.08 13.78
CA ARG A 164 -8.82 0.31 13.82
C ARG A 164 -8.94 1.80 14.12
N PRO A 165 -10.07 2.45 13.75
CA PRO A 165 -10.32 3.85 14.08
C PRO A 165 -10.18 4.20 15.57
N ASP A 166 -10.48 3.24 16.43
CA ASP A 166 -10.45 3.39 17.89
C ASP A 166 -9.06 3.11 18.49
N ASP A 167 -8.11 2.62 17.70
CA ASP A 167 -6.72 2.39 18.13
C ASP A 167 -5.95 3.73 18.12
N HIS A 168 -6.46 4.72 18.86
CA HIS A 168 -5.98 6.10 18.86
C HIS A 168 -4.49 6.25 19.19
N GLU A 169 -3.92 5.26 19.85
CA GLU A 169 -2.51 5.24 20.23
C GLU A 169 -1.57 5.06 19.04
N MET A 170 -2.05 4.47 17.95
CA MET A 170 -1.33 4.46 16.68
C MET A 170 -1.22 5.87 16.09
N PHE A 171 -2.18 6.75 16.40
CA PHE A 171 -2.16 8.15 15.97
C PHE A 171 -1.31 9.04 16.89
N PHE A 172 -1.57 9.00 18.21
CA PHE A 172 -0.84 9.83 19.19
C PHE A 172 0.53 9.28 19.56
N GLY A 173 0.86 8.12 19.00
CA GLY A 173 2.16 7.54 19.10
C GLY A 173 3.27 8.48 18.71
N GLU A 174 4.23 8.67 19.61
CA GLU A 174 5.49 9.29 19.20
C GLU A 174 6.18 8.36 18.18
N HIS A 175 6.13 8.74 16.89
CA HIS A 175 6.63 7.93 15.77
C HIS A 175 8.12 7.56 15.87
N PHE A 176 8.88 8.20 16.77
CA PHE A 176 10.30 7.94 17.02
C PHE A 176 10.59 7.46 18.46
N ASN A 177 9.55 7.05 19.21
CA ASN A 177 9.72 6.59 20.57
C ASN A 177 9.95 5.07 20.63
N LEU A 178 11.19 4.71 20.99
CA LEU A 178 11.64 3.32 21.11
C LEU A 178 11.42 2.75 22.51
N ASN A 179 10.55 3.34 23.33
CA ASN A 179 10.23 2.81 24.65
C ASN A 179 9.64 1.40 24.53
N PRO A 180 10.21 0.39 25.21
CA PRO A 180 9.77 -1.00 25.08
C PRO A 180 8.29 -1.22 25.35
N LYS A 181 7.72 -0.56 26.38
CA LYS A 181 6.29 -0.70 26.74
C LYS A 181 5.39 -0.15 25.66
N TYR A 182 5.82 0.93 25.02
CA TYR A 182 5.08 1.57 23.95
C TYR A 182 5.14 0.71 22.67
N MET A 183 6.31 0.22 22.32
CA MET A 183 6.51 -0.69 21.19
C MET A 183 5.72 -2.00 21.35
N GLU A 184 5.73 -2.60 22.54
CA GLU A 184 4.92 -3.79 22.86
C GLU A 184 3.44 -3.54 22.57
N ARG A 185 2.94 -2.36 22.94
CA ARG A 185 1.54 -1.98 22.72
C ARG A 185 1.22 -1.85 21.23
N LEU A 186 2.09 -1.23 20.44
CA LEU A 186 1.90 -1.13 18.99
C LEU A 186 1.90 -2.49 18.31
N VAL A 187 2.83 -3.37 18.69
CA VAL A 187 2.89 -4.75 18.18
C VAL A 187 1.59 -5.49 18.52
N ARG A 188 1.07 -5.32 19.74
CA ARG A 188 -0.18 -5.94 20.17
C ARG A 188 -1.38 -5.45 19.35
N ILE A 189 -1.48 -4.15 19.07
CA ILE A 189 -2.54 -3.60 18.21
C ILE A 189 -2.44 -4.22 16.82
N GLY A 190 -1.26 -4.21 16.19
CA GLY A 190 -1.05 -4.79 14.87
C GLY A 190 -1.39 -6.29 14.81
N PHE A 191 -1.02 -7.05 15.85
CA PHE A 191 -1.37 -8.47 15.98
C PHE A 191 -2.89 -8.70 16.05
N LEU A 192 -3.60 -7.90 16.85
CA LEU A 192 -5.06 -8.00 16.98
C LEU A 192 -5.75 -7.65 15.66
N SER A 193 -5.34 -6.56 15.00
CA SER A 193 -5.82 -6.19 13.67
C SER A 193 -5.61 -7.31 12.66
N ALA A 194 -4.41 -7.92 12.63
CA ALA A 194 -4.11 -9.02 11.73
C ALA A 194 -5.01 -10.24 11.97
N ILE A 195 -5.18 -10.67 13.23
CA ILE A 195 -6.06 -11.80 13.56
C ILE A 195 -7.50 -11.51 13.14
N GLU A 196 -8.01 -10.32 13.44
CA GLU A 196 -9.38 -9.94 13.12
C GLU A 196 -9.62 -9.95 11.61
N THR A 197 -8.72 -9.34 10.84
CA THR A 197 -8.78 -9.35 9.38
C THR A 197 -8.68 -10.77 8.82
N LEU A 198 -7.69 -11.55 9.27
CA LEU A 198 -7.41 -12.88 8.71
C LEU A 198 -8.47 -13.92 9.07
N ARG A 199 -9.19 -13.77 10.19
CA ARG A 199 -10.34 -14.64 10.54
C ARG A 199 -11.47 -14.57 9.51
N GLY A 200 -11.57 -13.46 8.77
CA GLY A 200 -12.56 -13.30 7.70
C GLY A 200 -12.21 -14.08 6.42
N TYR A 201 -11.04 -14.70 6.35
CA TYR A 201 -10.57 -15.44 5.19
C TYR A 201 -10.46 -16.93 5.53
N GLU A 202 -11.08 -17.76 4.69
CA GLU A 202 -10.84 -19.20 4.65
C GLU A 202 -9.74 -19.44 3.61
N PHE A 203 -8.56 -19.85 4.09
CA PHE A 203 -7.46 -20.28 3.23
C PHE A 203 -7.60 -21.80 3.04
N GLU A 204 -8.03 -22.22 1.85
CA GLU A 204 -8.06 -23.63 1.41
C GLU A 204 -6.67 -24.15 1.04
#